data_AF-A0A2I0VQL4-F1
#
_entry.id   AF-A0A2I0VQL4-F1
#
_cell.length_a   1.000
_cell.length_b   1.000
_cell.length_c   1.000
_cell.angle_alpha   90.00
_cell.angle_beta   90.00
_cell.angle_gamma   90.00
#
_symmetry.space_group_name_H-M   'P 1'
#
loop_
_entity.id
_entity.type
_entity.pdbx_description
1 polymer ?
#
loop_
_entity_poly.entity_id
_entity_poly.type
_entity_poly.pdbx_seq_one_letter_code
_entity_poly.pdbx_strand_id
1 'polypeptide(L)'
;MADWAVTRKLWEKWIANNLGTSGEPLKAALLINYDPAAPSRLTSCIAEQEGTNFKSVELRSFLKFIKQNNLQNEFFFIGSSQYLVTSIHEHWFCARCINTSRPAGEGVIVMQIAAYLLVAMYEGSIGSATRAMVAVEQFVWQLSRRIH
;
A
#
# COMPACT_ATOMS: atom_id res chain seq x y z
N MET A 1 10.50 10.10 16.78
CA MET A 1 10.25 10.25 15.33
C MET A 1 11.32 9.43 14.65
N ALA A 2 10.96 8.37 13.95
CA ALA A 2 11.94 7.56 13.23
C ALA A 2 12.72 8.46 12.26
N ASP A 3 14.04 8.25 12.18
CA ASP A 3 14.87 9.01 11.26
C ASP A 3 14.40 8.73 9.83
N TRP A 4 13.88 9.76 9.17
CA TRP A 4 13.42 9.68 7.78
C TRP A 4 14.50 9.14 6.85
N ALA A 5 15.77 9.43 7.11
CA ALA A 5 16.88 8.89 6.31
C ALA A 5 17.00 7.37 6.44
N VAL A 6 16.67 6.80 7.60
CA VAL A 6 16.64 5.35 7.83
C VAL A 6 15.44 4.73 7.12
N THR A 7 14.26 5.31 7.24
CA THR A 7 13.04 4.84 6.55
C THR A 7 13.25 4.82 5.05
N ARG A 8 13.82 5.90 4.47
CA ARG A 8 14.10 5.99 3.04
C ARG A 8 15.12 4.94 2.58
N LYS A 9 16.21 4.72 3.31
CA LYS A 9 17.19 3.66 2.97
C LYS A 9 16.57 2.26 3.00
N LEU A 10 15.69 2.00 3.97
CA LEU A 10 14.96 0.73 4.04
C LEU A 10 13.99 0.58 2.88
N TRP A 11 13.28 1.66 2.53
CA TRP A 11 12.41 1.70 1.36
C TRP A 11 13.17 1.38 0.08
N GLU A 12 14.26 2.11 -0.21
CA GLU A 12 15.09 1.91 -1.40
C GLU A 12 15.61 0.47 -1.49
N LYS A 13 16.11 -0.08 -0.36
CA LYS A 13 16.56 -1.48 -0.30
C LYS A 13 15.43 -2.48 -0.53
N TRP A 14 14.26 -2.24 0.05
CA TRP A 14 13.11 -3.13 -0.09
C TRP A 14 12.58 -3.14 -1.53
N ILE A 15 12.41 -1.95 -2.12
CA ILE A 15 11.99 -1.78 -3.51
C ILE A 15 12.93 -2.53 -4.47
N ALA A 16 14.25 -2.37 -4.31
CA ALA A 16 15.23 -3.02 -5.18
C ALA A 16 15.14 -4.55 -5.20
N ASN A 17 14.54 -5.18 -4.19
CA ASN A 17 14.39 -6.64 -4.09
C ASN A 17 12.97 -7.14 -4.39
N ASN A 18 11.97 -6.26 -4.35
CA ASN A 18 10.56 -6.67 -4.35
C ASN A 18 9.74 -6.05 -5.49
N LEU A 19 10.27 -5.05 -6.19
CA LEU A 19 9.62 -4.41 -7.32
C LEU A 19 10.38 -4.71 -8.62
N GLY A 20 9.65 -5.17 -9.64
CA GLY A 20 10.25 -5.48 -10.93
C GLY A 20 9.24 -6.06 -11.92
N THR A 21 9.74 -6.40 -13.11
CA THR A 21 8.92 -6.81 -14.26
C THR A 21 8.98 -8.31 -14.56
N SER A 22 9.82 -9.09 -13.86
CA SER A 22 10.14 -10.47 -14.25
C SER A 22 10.32 -11.40 -13.05
N GLY A 23 9.27 -11.52 -12.23
CA GLY A 23 9.19 -12.54 -11.17
C GLY A 23 9.09 -11.95 -9.77
N GLU A 24 9.34 -10.65 -9.64
CA GLU A 24 9.18 -9.89 -8.40
C GLU A 24 7.72 -9.91 -7.92
N PRO A 25 7.51 -9.84 -6.60
CA PRO A 25 6.18 -9.96 -6.00
C PRO A 25 5.28 -8.75 -6.25
N LEU A 26 5.85 -7.56 -6.50
CA LEU A 26 5.11 -6.30 -6.61
C LEU A 26 5.35 -5.62 -7.95
N LYS A 27 4.29 -4.98 -8.47
CA LYS A 27 4.37 -4.10 -9.64
C LYS A 27 4.55 -2.62 -9.29
N ALA A 28 4.02 -2.20 -8.14
CA ALA A 28 4.10 -0.83 -7.66
C ALA A 28 3.91 -0.81 -6.14
N ALA A 29 4.43 0.23 -5.50
CA ALA A 29 4.23 0.46 -4.07
C ALA A 29 4.19 1.95 -3.75
N LEU A 30 3.43 2.31 -2.71
CA LEU A 30 3.40 3.65 -2.13
C LEU A 30 3.59 3.57 -0.62
N LEU A 31 4.38 4.50 -0.10
CA LEU A 31 4.45 4.81 1.32
C LEU A 31 3.83 6.18 1.54
N ILE A 32 2.77 6.25 2.33
CA ILE A 32 2.04 7.49 2.60
C ILE A 32 2.21 7.83 4.06
N ASN A 33 2.57 9.09 4.36
CA ASN A 33 2.51 9.61 5.72
C ASN A 33 1.04 9.70 6.13
N TYR A 34 0.63 8.83 7.05
CA TYR A 34 -0.74 8.72 7.50
C TYR A 34 -0.77 8.68 9.02
N ASP A 35 -1.17 9.79 9.61
CA ASP A 35 -1.50 9.85 11.03
C ASP A 35 -3.04 9.77 11.18
N PRO A 36 -3.57 8.66 11.75
CA PRO A 36 -5.00 8.50 11.95
C PRO A 36 -5.58 9.46 12.99
N ALA A 37 -4.75 9.96 13.91
CA ALA A 37 -5.13 10.91 14.97
C ALA A 37 -4.91 12.37 14.56
N ALA A 38 -4.20 12.61 13.44
CA ALA A 38 -3.94 13.95 12.96
C ALA A 38 -5.24 14.69 12.57
N PRO A 39 -5.34 16.00 12.86
CA PRO A 39 -6.43 16.83 12.37
C PRO A 39 -6.55 16.71 10.85
N SER A 40 -7.78 16.74 10.33
CA SER A 40 -8.07 16.61 8.88
C SER A 40 -7.31 17.61 7.99
N ARG A 41 -6.78 18.69 8.58
CA ARG A 41 -5.97 19.73 7.94
C ARG A 41 -4.51 19.31 7.69
N LEU A 42 -3.99 18.31 8.40
CA LEU A 42 -2.69 17.70 8.08
C LEU A 42 -2.91 16.73 6.91
N THR A 43 -2.52 17.17 5.73
CA THR A 43 -2.65 16.40 4.50
C THR A 43 -1.69 15.23 4.53
N SER A 44 -2.23 14.00 4.55
CA SER A 44 -1.44 12.81 4.23
C SER A 44 -0.74 13.03 2.89
N CYS A 45 0.57 12.87 2.87
CA CYS A 45 1.38 13.07 1.67
C CYS A 45 2.04 11.75 1.26
N ILE A 46 2.24 11.59 -0.05
CA ILE A 46 3.05 10.50 -0.59
C ILE A 46 4.47 10.75 -0.12
N ALA A 47 4.98 9.86 0.73
CA ALA A 47 6.33 9.91 1.25
C ALA A 47 7.31 9.31 0.24
N GLU A 48 6.95 8.15 -0.33
CA GLU A 48 7.67 7.49 -1.41
C GLU A 48 6.68 6.75 -2.33
N GLN A 49 7.04 6.57 -3.60
CA GLN A 49 6.33 5.71 -4.54
C GLN A 49 7.28 5.12 -5.57
N GLU A 50 7.01 3.91 -6.04
CA GLU A 50 7.76 3.26 -7.12
C GLU A 50 6.82 2.42 -7.99
N GLY A 51 7.13 2.32 -9.29
CA GLY A 51 6.30 1.58 -10.27
C GLY A 51 4.96 2.25 -10.59
N THR A 52 4.71 3.43 -10.04
CA THR A 52 3.53 4.26 -10.28
C THR A 52 3.87 5.75 -10.12
N ASN A 53 2.99 6.63 -10.58
CA ASN A 53 3.13 8.07 -10.44
C ASN A 53 1.78 8.71 -10.09
N PHE A 54 1.27 8.40 -8.89
CA PHE A 54 0.01 8.94 -8.41
C PHE A 54 0.18 10.38 -7.94
N LYS A 55 -0.79 11.22 -8.26
CA LYS A 55 -0.91 12.58 -7.71
C LYS A 55 -1.74 12.53 -6.44
N SER A 56 -1.49 13.46 -5.52
CA SER A 56 -2.24 13.54 -4.25
C SER A 56 -3.75 13.65 -4.45
N VAL A 57 -4.23 14.25 -5.55
CA VAL A 57 -5.66 14.34 -5.89
C VAL A 57 -6.29 12.97 -6.13
N GLU A 58 -5.55 12.04 -6.72
CA GLU A 58 -6.00 10.69 -7.08
C GLU A 58 -6.09 9.77 -5.86
N LEU A 59 -5.37 10.10 -4.78
CA LEU A 59 -5.40 9.37 -3.52
C LEU A 59 -6.42 9.93 -2.53
N ARG A 60 -7.07 11.07 -2.80
CA ARG A 60 -8.01 11.70 -1.85
C ARG A 60 -9.17 10.77 -1.49
N SER A 61 -9.78 10.14 -2.48
CA SER A 61 -10.90 9.21 -2.27
C SER A 61 -10.46 7.99 -1.48
N PHE A 62 -9.29 7.42 -1.81
CA PHE A 62 -8.69 6.32 -1.06
C PHE A 62 -8.43 6.69 0.41
N LEU A 63 -7.80 7.84 0.67
CA LEU A 63 -7.49 8.27 2.03
C LEU A 63 -8.76 8.58 2.84
N LYS A 64 -9.80 9.10 2.19
CA LYS A 64 -11.12 9.28 2.82
C LYS A 64 -11.71 7.92 3.21
N PHE A 65 -11.64 6.94 2.33
CA PHE A 65 -12.08 5.57 2.58
C PHE A 65 -11.35 4.95 3.79
N ILE A 66 -10.02 5.04 3.85
CA ILE A 66 -9.22 4.56 4.99
C ILE A 66 -9.65 5.24 6.29
N LYS A 67 -9.87 6.56 6.28
CA LYS A 67 -10.31 7.32 7.46
C LYS A 67 -11.71 6.94 7.95
N GLN A 68 -12.62 6.56 7.04
CA GLN A 68 -13.97 6.12 7.40
C GLN A 68 -13.97 4.75 8.07
N ASN A 69 -12.92 3.94 7.85
CA ASN A 69 -12.75 2.60 8.40
C ASN A 69 -13.96 1.66 8.19
N ASN A 70 -14.80 1.94 7.19
CA ASN A 70 -15.94 1.10 6.83
C ASN A 70 -15.56 0.12 5.72
N LEU A 71 -14.64 -0.80 6.04
CA LEU A 71 -13.99 -1.64 5.03
C LEU A 71 -14.90 -2.77 4.49
N GLN A 72 -16.08 -3.00 5.10
CA GLN A 72 -16.94 -4.13 4.74
C GLN A 72 -17.70 -3.89 3.43
N ASN A 73 -17.45 -4.74 2.41
CA ASN A 73 -18.12 -4.73 1.10
C ASN A 73 -18.07 -3.40 0.33
N GLU A 74 -17.14 -2.52 0.67
CA GLU A 74 -16.99 -1.23 0.01
C GLU A 74 -15.96 -1.29 -1.14
N PHE A 75 -16.25 -0.51 -2.17
CA PHE A 75 -15.32 -0.23 -3.25
C PHE A 75 -14.59 1.06 -2.97
N PHE A 76 -13.32 1.11 -3.32
CA PHE A 76 -12.54 2.34 -3.31
C PHE A 76 -11.77 2.50 -4.61
N PHE A 77 -11.30 3.72 -4.84
CA PHE A 77 -10.51 4.07 -6.01
C PHE A 77 -9.09 4.45 -5.61
N ILE A 78 -8.11 3.92 -6.33
CA ILE A 78 -6.75 4.46 -6.35
C ILE A 78 -6.48 4.87 -7.80
N GLY A 79 -6.39 6.17 -8.06
CA GLY A 79 -6.40 6.68 -9.43
C GLY A 79 -7.72 6.34 -10.12
N SER A 80 -7.64 5.76 -11.31
CA SER A 80 -8.80 5.31 -12.09
C SER A 80 -9.19 3.85 -11.80
N SER A 81 -8.39 3.11 -11.04
CA SER A 81 -8.64 1.70 -10.75
C SER A 81 -9.57 1.55 -9.55
N GLN A 82 -10.60 0.73 -9.71
CA GLN A 82 -11.59 0.42 -8.68
C GLN A 82 -11.25 -0.92 -8.03
N TYR A 83 -11.22 -0.92 -6.71
CA TYR A 83 -10.86 -2.09 -5.91
C TYR A 83 -12.01 -2.50 -5.00
N LEU A 84 -12.23 -3.80 -4.89
CA LEU A 84 -13.14 -4.43 -3.94
C LEU A 84 -12.33 -5.07 -2.81
N VAL A 85 -12.63 -4.73 -1.56
CA VAL A 85 -12.02 -5.38 -0.38
C VAL A 85 -12.41 -6.85 -0.33
N THR A 86 -11.42 -7.74 -0.18
CA THR A 86 -11.64 -9.20 -0.15
C THR A 86 -11.30 -9.84 1.19
N SER A 87 -10.41 -9.22 1.96
CA SER A 87 -9.94 -9.76 3.25
C SER A 87 -9.57 -8.62 4.16
N ILE A 88 -10.03 -8.65 5.41
CA ILE A 88 -9.81 -7.60 6.40
C ILE A 88 -9.18 -8.22 7.64
N HIS A 89 -8.11 -7.62 8.11
CA HIS A 89 -7.39 -7.97 9.33
C HIS A 89 -7.17 -6.70 10.17
N GLU A 90 -6.63 -6.84 11.37
CA GLU A 90 -6.57 -5.75 12.37
C GLU A 90 -5.81 -4.50 11.88
N HIS A 91 -4.72 -4.68 11.12
CA HIS A 91 -3.88 -3.57 10.63
C HIS A 91 -3.65 -3.59 9.13
N TRP A 92 -4.33 -4.49 8.41
CA TRP A 92 -4.18 -4.62 6.98
C TRP A 92 -5.41 -5.21 6.33
N PHE A 93 -5.56 -4.96 5.03
CA PHE A 93 -6.58 -5.59 4.22
C PHE A 93 -6.06 -5.80 2.79
N CYS A 94 -6.68 -6.75 2.11
CA CYS A 94 -6.45 -7.01 0.69
C CYS A 94 -7.67 -6.58 -0.11
N ALA A 95 -7.41 -6.08 -1.31
CA ALA A 95 -8.46 -5.76 -2.27
C ALA A 95 -8.06 -6.17 -3.69
N ARG A 96 -9.05 -6.50 -4.52
CA ARG A 96 -8.88 -6.91 -5.91
C ARG A 96 -9.40 -5.85 -6.85
N CYS A 97 -8.65 -5.57 -7.90
CA CYS A 97 -9.04 -4.64 -8.94
C CYS A 97 -10.17 -5.27 -9.77
N ILE A 98 -11.30 -4.57 -9.89
CA ILE A 98 -12.47 -5.08 -10.61
C ILE A 98 -12.53 -4.62 -12.06
N ASN A 99 -11.87 -3.50 -12.39
CA ASN A 99 -11.84 -2.92 -13.74
C ASN A 99 -10.47 -3.09 -14.42
N THR A 100 -9.69 -4.08 -14.00
CA THR A 100 -8.40 -4.39 -14.62
C THR A 100 -8.58 -5.08 -15.97
N SER A 101 -7.72 -4.75 -16.93
CA SER A 101 -7.61 -5.44 -18.22
C SER A 101 -6.66 -6.65 -18.17
N ARG A 102 -5.97 -6.87 -17.04
CA ARG A 102 -5.04 -7.99 -16.88
C ARG A 102 -5.80 -9.30 -16.67
N PRO A 103 -5.58 -10.34 -17.49
CA PRO A 103 -6.33 -11.60 -17.38
C PRO A 103 -6.03 -12.36 -16.08
N ALA A 104 -4.81 -12.23 -15.55
CA ALA A 104 -4.44 -12.80 -14.25
C ALA A 104 -5.01 -12.00 -13.05
N GLY A 105 -5.59 -10.83 -13.32
CA GLY A 105 -6.10 -9.88 -12.35
C GLY A 105 -5.01 -9.10 -11.63
N GLU A 106 -5.44 -8.15 -10.79
CA GLU A 106 -4.56 -7.28 -10.02
C GLU A 106 -5.12 -7.11 -8.62
N GLY A 107 -4.26 -6.81 -7.67
CA GLY A 107 -4.68 -6.53 -6.30
C GLY A 107 -3.79 -5.52 -5.62
N VAL A 108 -4.25 -5.13 -4.44
CA VAL A 108 -3.55 -4.23 -3.56
C VAL A 108 -3.63 -4.77 -2.13
N ILE A 109 -2.51 -4.67 -1.43
CA ILE A 109 -2.39 -4.93 -0.01
C ILE A 109 -2.17 -3.57 0.64
N VAL A 110 -3.01 -3.24 1.61
CA VAL A 110 -2.92 -1.99 2.35
C VAL A 110 -2.61 -2.35 3.79
N MET A 111 -1.52 -1.82 4.34
CA MET A 111 -1.09 -2.08 5.71
C MET A 111 -0.74 -0.77 6.41
N GLN A 112 -1.26 -0.60 7.62
CA GLN A 112 -0.94 0.53 8.48
C GLN A 112 0.21 0.18 9.43
N ILE A 113 1.20 1.05 9.53
CA ILE A 113 2.40 0.85 10.34
C ILE A 113 2.78 2.18 11.01
N ALA A 114 2.51 2.31 12.31
CA ALA A 114 2.70 3.55 13.04
C ALA A 114 2.07 4.77 12.32
N ALA A 115 2.90 5.71 11.85
CA ALA A 115 2.47 6.92 11.12
C ALA A 115 2.52 6.76 9.58
N TYR A 116 2.56 5.52 9.08
CA TYR A 116 2.64 5.21 7.66
C TYR A 116 1.49 4.31 7.22
N LEU A 117 1.06 4.51 5.98
CA LEU A 117 0.22 3.59 5.23
C LEU A 117 1.04 3.06 4.05
N LEU A 118 1.31 1.76 4.06
CA LEU A 118 1.93 1.05 2.96
C LEU A 118 0.84 0.53 2.03
N VAL A 119 0.95 0.85 0.75
CA VAL A 119 0.05 0.39 -0.31
C VAL A 119 0.89 -0.38 -1.33
N ALA A 120 0.79 -1.70 -1.35
CA ALA A 120 1.57 -2.56 -2.23
C ALA A 120 0.68 -3.18 -3.29
N MET A 121 1.02 -2.99 -4.56
CA MET A 121 0.22 -3.45 -5.71
C MET A 121 0.92 -4.61 -6.40
N TYR A 122 0.15 -5.61 -6.80
CA TYR A 122 0.65 -6.80 -7.47
C TYR A 122 -0.24 -7.18 -8.66
N GLU A 123 0.36 -7.86 -9.63
CA GLU A 123 -0.36 -8.51 -10.73
C GLU A 123 -0.43 -10.02 -10.48
N GLY A 124 -1.55 -10.63 -10.84
CA GLY A 124 -1.74 -12.07 -10.81
C GLY A 124 -2.78 -12.55 -9.83
N SER A 125 -2.81 -13.87 -9.66
CA SER A 125 -3.80 -14.62 -8.88
C SER A 125 -3.44 -14.66 -7.39
N ILE A 126 -4.05 -15.60 -6.66
CA ILE A 126 -3.82 -15.84 -5.23
C ILE A 126 -2.33 -16.13 -4.95
N GLY A 127 -1.64 -16.87 -5.82
CA GLY A 127 -0.21 -17.17 -5.63
C GLY A 127 0.67 -15.91 -5.65
N SER A 128 0.38 -14.96 -6.53
CA SER A 128 1.05 -13.65 -6.53
C SER A 128 0.71 -12.84 -5.29
N ALA A 129 -0.55 -12.88 -4.85
CA ALA A 129 -0.99 -12.19 -3.63
C ALA A 129 -0.21 -12.67 -2.39
N THR A 130 0.01 -13.98 -2.26
CA THR A 130 0.79 -14.56 -1.15
C THR A 130 2.24 -14.07 -1.17
N ARG A 131 2.89 -14.07 -2.34
CA ARG A 131 4.28 -13.56 -2.46
C ARG A 131 4.37 -12.06 -2.16
N ALA A 132 3.39 -11.28 -2.62
CA ALA A 132 3.25 -9.86 -2.29
C ALA A 132 3.10 -9.63 -0.78
N MET A 133 2.29 -10.44 -0.10
CA MET A 133 2.09 -10.34 1.35
C MET A 133 3.38 -10.64 2.12
N VAL A 134 4.12 -11.67 1.74
CA VAL A 134 5.43 -11.98 2.36
C VAL A 134 6.40 -10.80 2.22
N ALA A 135 6.47 -10.19 1.03
CA ALA A 135 7.30 -9.01 0.79
C ALA A 135 6.88 -7.81 1.65
N VAL A 136 5.58 -7.59 1.80
CA VAL A 136 4.99 -6.54 2.65
C VAL A 136 5.34 -6.77 4.11
N GLU A 137 5.10 -7.97 4.65
CA GLU A 137 5.38 -8.30 6.05
C GLU A 137 6.87 -8.15 6.38
N GLN A 138 7.77 -8.55 5.46
CA GLN A 138 9.21 -8.35 5.63
C GLN A 138 9.58 -6.88 5.79
N PHE A 139 9.02 -5.99 4.96
CA PHE A 139 9.26 -4.55 5.06
C PHE A 139 8.74 -4.00 6.38
N VAL A 140 7.50 -4.34 6.73
CA VAL A 140 6.84 -3.89 7.95
C VAL A 140 7.63 -4.30 9.17
N TRP A 141 8.09 -5.55 9.22
CA TRP A 141 8.90 -6.04 10.33
C TRP A 141 10.22 -5.26 10.47
N GLN A 142 10.91 -5.00 9.35
CA GLN A 142 12.15 -4.21 9.36
C GLN A 142 11.91 -2.76 9.79
N LEU A 143 10.83 -2.15 9.33
CA LEU A 143 10.46 -0.78 9.62
C LEU A 143 10.05 -0.63 11.10
N SER A 144 9.19 -1.51 11.61
CA SER A 144 8.72 -1.50 13.01
C SER A 144 9.87 -1.58 14.02
N ARG A 145 10.91 -2.39 13.73
CA ARG A 145 12.12 -2.51 14.56
C ARG A 145 12.98 -1.24 14.65
N ARG A 146 12.70 -0.23 13.80
CA ARG A 146 13.43 1.05 13.76
C ARG A 146 12.58 2.22 14.24
N ILE A 147 11.26 2.04 14.31
CA ILE A 147 10.32 3.06 14.78
C ILE A 147 10.10 2.94 16.30
N HIS A 148 10.28 1.75 16.89
CA HIS A 148 10.32 1.52 18.34
C HIS A 148 11.76 1.62 18.87
#